data_AF-A0A3E0PV20-F1
#
_entry.id   AF-A0A3E0PV20-F1
#
_cell.length_a   1.000
_cell.length_b   1.000
_cell.length_c   1.000
_cell.angle_alpha   90.00
_cell.angle_beta   90.00
_cell.angle_gamma   90.00
#
_symmetry.space_group_name_H-M   'P 1'
#
loop_
_entity.id
_entity.type
_entity.pdbx_description
1 polymer ?
#
loop_
_entity_poly.entity_id
_entity_poly.type
_entity_poly.pdbx_seq_one_letter_code
_entity_poly.pdbx_strand_id
1 'polypeptide(L)'
;MAQSRSSQRPANRPEVKFGPFPGGISVAVWQNEVNTEGGSRTMRSITVSPRRYRDSQSGEWRDSASYRPSDIPAILFGLNKAQEYIFSNPLAGQEERDFGSQETRDNDEVPY
;
A
#
# COMPACT_ATOMS: atom_id res chain seq x y z
N MET A 1 -39.98 -12.03 2.77
CA MET A 1 -38.76 -11.74 1.99
C MET A 1 -37.59 -11.66 2.95
N ALA A 2 -36.67 -12.62 2.86
CA ALA A 2 -35.57 -12.78 3.81
C ALA A 2 -34.46 -11.76 3.52
N GLN A 3 -34.03 -11.03 4.54
CA GLN A 3 -32.89 -10.11 4.48
C GLN A 3 -31.61 -10.92 4.29
N SER A 4 -30.84 -10.61 3.24
CA SER A 4 -29.53 -11.20 3.01
C SER A 4 -28.59 -10.74 4.14
N ARG A 5 -28.11 -11.70 4.94
CA ARG A 5 -26.99 -11.47 5.85
C ARG A 5 -25.77 -11.20 4.98
N SER A 6 -25.32 -9.95 4.89
CA SER A 6 -24.00 -9.66 4.38
C SER A 6 -22.99 -10.32 5.32
N SER A 7 -22.33 -11.38 4.84
CA SER A 7 -21.25 -12.04 5.55
C SER A 7 -20.20 -10.97 5.89
N GLN A 8 -20.10 -10.60 7.17
CA GLN A 8 -19.05 -9.69 7.65
C GLN A 8 -17.70 -10.36 7.32
N ARG A 9 -17.02 -9.86 6.28
CA ARG A 9 -15.65 -10.26 6.00
C ARG A 9 -14.82 -9.95 7.26
N PRO A 10 -14.01 -10.90 7.78
CA PRO A 10 -13.13 -10.61 8.90
C PRO A 10 -12.30 -9.37 8.56
N ALA A 11 -12.10 -8.49 9.54
CA ALA A 11 -11.34 -7.26 9.36
C ALA A 11 -9.97 -7.62 8.77
N ASN A 12 -9.77 -7.27 7.49
CA ASN A 12 -8.56 -7.62 6.77
C ASN A 12 -7.41 -6.91 7.49
N ARG A 13 -6.47 -7.67 8.05
CA ARG A 13 -5.29 -7.11 8.72
C ARG A 13 -4.20 -6.91 7.69
N PRO A 14 -3.30 -5.93 7.88
CA PRO A 14 -2.12 -5.85 7.03
C PRO A 14 -1.29 -7.13 7.22
N GLU A 15 -0.66 -7.61 6.14
CA GLU A 15 0.30 -8.72 6.20
C GLU A 15 1.47 -8.34 7.11
N VAL A 16 1.99 -7.12 6.91
CA VAL A 16 3.08 -6.55 7.70
C VAL A 16 2.91 -5.04 7.83
N LYS A 17 3.39 -4.50 8.95
CA LYS A 17 3.45 -3.06 9.22
C LYS A 17 4.82 -2.67 9.75
N PHE A 18 5.46 -1.71 9.11
CA PHE A 18 6.73 -1.11 9.53
C PHE A 18 6.46 0.22 10.25
N GLY A 19 6.94 0.34 11.49
CA GLY A 19 6.68 1.48 12.38
C GLY A 19 5.82 1.09 13.60
N PRO A 20 5.26 2.06 14.35
CA PRO A 20 5.25 3.49 14.04
C PRO A 20 6.64 4.14 14.19
N PHE A 21 6.94 5.05 13.26
CA PHE A 21 8.06 5.98 13.30
C PHE A 21 7.63 7.29 13.99
N PRO A 22 8.57 8.23 14.25
CA PRO A 22 8.23 9.54 14.79
C PRO A 22 7.08 10.22 14.02
N GLY A 23 6.17 10.87 14.76
CA GLY A 23 4.98 11.49 14.18
C GLY A 23 3.82 10.54 13.85
N GLY A 24 3.95 9.25 14.16
CA GLY A 24 2.90 8.24 13.95
C GLY A 24 2.90 7.63 12.54
N ILE A 25 3.93 7.91 11.75
CA ILE A 25 4.08 7.41 10.38
C ILE A 25 4.36 5.91 10.41
N SER A 26 3.74 5.17 9.50
CA SER A 26 4.05 3.75 9.30
C SER A 26 3.73 3.35 7.88
N VAL A 27 4.32 2.25 7.41
CA VAL A 27 4.03 1.67 6.09
C VAL A 27 3.45 0.28 6.31
N ALA A 28 2.27 0.03 5.77
CA ALA A 28 1.58 -1.26 5.89
C ALA A 28 1.38 -1.88 4.50
N VAL A 29 1.60 -3.19 4.40
CA VAL A 29 1.35 -3.99 3.20
C VAL A 29 0.08 -4.82 3.45
N TRP A 30 -0.83 -4.82 2.48
CA TRP A 30 -2.13 -5.48 2.58
C TRP A 30 -2.29 -6.49 1.46
N GLN A 31 -2.82 -7.67 1.77
CA GLN A 31 -3.28 -8.61 0.76
C GLN A 31 -4.73 -8.34 0.42
N ASN A 32 -5.03 -8.12 -0.86
CA ASN A 32 -6.38 -7.92 -1.35
C ASN A 32 -6.69 -8.89 -2.49
N GLU A 33 -7.96 -9.23 -2.61
CA GLU A 33 -8.47 -10.05 -3.68
C GLU A 33 -9.28 -9.17 -4.65
N VAL A 34 -8.93 -9.21 -5.94
CA VAL A 34 -9.65 -8.50 -7.00
C VAL A 34 -10.33 -9.52 -7.88
N ASN A 35 -11.66 -9.48 -7.88
CA ASN A 35 -12.46 -10.23 -8.82
C ASN A 35 -12.49 -9.49 -10.16
N THR A 36 -11.96 -10.11 -11.21
CA THR A 36 -12.07 -9.65 -12.59
C THR A 36 -12.89 -10.65 -13.40
N GLU A 37 -13.35 -10.27 -14.60
CA GLU A 37 -14.11 -11.16 -15.49
C GLU A 37 -13.34 -12.45 -15.84
N GLY A 38 -12.00 -12.38 -15.87
CA GLY A 38 -11.10 -13.51 -16.09
C GLY A 38 -10.74 -14.32 -14.84
N GLY A 39 -11.39 -14.06 -13.69
CA GLY A 39 -11.14 -14.75 -12.43
C GLY A 39 -10.67 -13.83 -11.30
N SER A 40 -10.52 -14.42 -10.12
CA SER A 40 -10.00 -13.74 -8.94
C SER A 40 -8.47 -13.71 -8.95
N ARG A 41 -7.88 -12.54 -8.72
CA ARG A 41 -6.43 -12.36 -8.57
C ARG A 41 -6.11 -11.73 -7.23
N THR A 42 -5.06 -12.24 -6.58
CA THR A 42 -4.51 -11.63 -5.37
C THR A 42 -3.55 -10.51 -5.76
N MET A 43 -3.66 -9.35 -5.12
CA MET A 43 -2.73 -8.23 -5.26
C MET A 43 -2.38 -7.64 -3.90
N ARG A 44 -1.20 -7.01 -3.81
CA ARG A 44 -0.84 -6.21 -2.64
C ARG A 44 -1.10 -4.74 -2.85
N SER A 45 -1.58 -4.08 -1.80
CA SER A 45 -1.59 -2.62 -1.71
C SER A 45 -0.71 -2.15 -0.55
N ILE A 46 -0.23 -0.92 -0.64
CA ILE A 46 0.59 -0.29 0.40
C ILE A 46 -0.17 0.92 0.93
N THR A 47 -0.14 1.12 2.24
CA THR A 47 -0.64 2.34 2.88
C THR A 47 0.45 2.97 3.70
N VAL A 48 0.68 4.26 3.50
CA VAL A 48 1.50 5.09 4.39
C VAL A 48 0.56 5.80 5.35
N SER A 49 0.72 5.57 6.65
CA SER A 49 -0.09 6.22 7.67
C SER A 49 0.25 7.71 7.78
N PRO A 50 -0.77 8.58 7.91
CA PRO A 50 -0.57 10.01 8.02
C PRO A 50 0.13 10.37 9.32
N ARG A 51 0.79 11.53 9.34
CA ARG A 51 1.26 12.12 10.60
C ARG A 51 0.05 12.45 11.46
N ARG A 52 0.12 12.21 12.77
CA ARG A 52 -0.90 12.65 13.71
C ARG A 52 -0.45 13.88 14.49
N TYR A 53 -1.36 14.82 14.68
CA TYR A 53 -1.15 16.00 15.51
C TYR A 53 -2.32 16.16 16.47
N ARG A 54 -2.06 16.76 17.62
CA ARG A 54 -3.12 17.15 18.53
C ARG A 54 -3.67 18.48 18.08
N ASP A 55 -4.94 18.50 17.70
CA ASP A 55 -5.64 19.73 17.35
C ASP A 55 -5.75 20.63 18.57
N SER A 56 -5.36 21.90 18.44
CA SER A 56 -5.26 22.82 19.58
C SER A 56 -6.62 23.32 20.08
N GLN A 57 -7.66 23.27 19.23
CA GLN A 57 -9.01 23.75 19.58
C GLN A 57 -9.84 22.64 20.24
N SER A 58 -9.87 21.46 19.63
CA SER A 58 -10.64 20.30 20.12
C SER A 58 -9.86 19.42 21.09
N GLY A 59 -8.52 19.49 21.10
CA GLY A 59 -7.67 18.61 21.90
C GLY A 59 -7.57 17.17 21.38
N GLU A 60 -8.22 16.86 20.26
CA GLU A 60 -8.27 15.54 19.65
C GLU A 60 -7.05 15.27 18.76
N TRP A 61 -6.67 13.99 18.63
CA TRP A 61 -5.65 13.58 17.68
C TRP A 61 -6.22 13.48 16.27
N ARG A 62 -5.74 14.33 15.36
CA ARG A 62 -6.14 14.37 13.96
C ARG A 62 -5.03 13.93 13.04
N ASP A 63 -5.45 13.42 11.90
CA ASP A 63 -4.55 13.01 10.84
C ASP A 63 -4.21 14.22 9.96
N SER A 64 -2.94 14.36 9.60
CA SER A 64 -2.45 15.40 8.72
C SER A 64 -2.57 14.94 7.26
N ALA A 65 -3.03 15.83 6.39
CA ALA A 65 -3.11 15.57 4.96
C ALA A 65 -1.74 15.62 4.25
N SER A 66 -0.69 16.11 4.91
CA SER A 66 0.63 16.35 4.29
C SER A 66 1.81 15.92 5.16
N TYR A 67 2.88 15.51 4.49
CA TYR A 67 4.16 15.13 5.10
C TYR A 67 5.11 16.34 5.23
N ARG A 68 6.07 16.27 6.15
CA ARG A 68 7.11 17.27 6.40
C ARG A 68 8.42 16.74 5.83
N PRO A 69 9.41 17.60 5.53
CA PRO A 69 10.73 17.13 5.10
C PRO A 69 11.39 16.14 6.08
N SER A 70 11.16 16.33 7.39
CA SER A 70 11.63 15.43 8.45
C SER A 70 11.06 14.02 8.38
N ASP A 71 9.93 13.83 7.68
CA ASP A 71 9.23 12.56 7.59
C ASP A 71 9.77 11.69 6.45
N ILE A 72 10.43 12.32 5.47
CA ILE A 72 10.95 11.66 4.26
C ILE A 72 11.83 10.45 4.62
N PRO A 73 12.79 10.53 5.56
CA PRO A 73 13.64 9.38 5.88
C PRO A 73 12.84 8.18 6.41
N ALA A 74 11.83 8.42 7.25
CA ALA A 74 10.99 7.36 7.80
C ALA A 74 10.11 6.71 6.74
N ILE A 75 9.54 7.51 5.83
CA ILE A 75 8.73 7.03 4.71
C ILE A 75 9.59 6.19 3.76
N LEU A 76 10.75 6.69 3.36
CA LEU A 76 11.68 5.96 2.48
C LEU A 76 12.11 4.64 3.11
N PHE A 77 12.50 4.64 4.38
CA PHE A 77 12.88 3.41 5.08
C PHE A 77 11.73 2.40 5.13
N GLY A 78 10.52 2.84 5.49
CA GLY A 78 9.35 1.98 5.54
C GLY A 78 8.96 1.41 4.16
N LEU A 79 9.08 2.21 3.10
CA LEU A 79 8.84 1.78 1.73
C LEU A 79 9.89 0.77 1.26
N ASN A 80 11.17 1.00 1.56
CA ASN A 80 12.24 0.05 1.26
C ASN A 80 12.01 -1.29 1.97
N LYS A 81 11.57 -1.28 3.23
CA LYS A 81 11.24 -2.52 3.95
C LYS A 81 10.00 -3.22 3.39
N ALA A 82 8.99 -2.47 2.97
CA ALA A 82 7.85 -3.03 2.27
C ALA A 82 8.25 -3.66 0.93
N GLN A 83 9.15 -3.02 0.18
CA GLN A 83 9.71 -3.56 -1.04
C GLN A 83 10.46 -4.87 -0.77
N GLU A 84 11.43 -4.88 0.16
CA GLU A 84 12.16 -6.09 0.56
C GLU A 84 11.21 -7.25 0.91
N TYR A 85 10.18 -6.98 1.71
CA TYR A 85 9.16 -7.98 2.07
C TYR A 85 8.40 -8.50 0.84
N ILE A 86 7.94 -7.62 -0.04
CA ILE A 86 7.18 -8.02 -1.24
C ILE A 86 8.04 -8.92 -2.15
N PHE A 87 9.31 -8.58 -2.35
CA PHE A 87 10.23 -9.35 -3.20
C PHE A 87 10.62 -10.69 -2.58
N SER A 88 10.75 -10.77 -1.25
CA SER A 88 11.09 -12.01 -0.54
C SER A 88 9.88 -12.92 -0.30
N ASN A 89 8.66 -12.42 -0.47
CA ASN A 89 7.42 -13.16 -0.27
C ASN A 89 6.52 -13.06 -1.51
N PRO A 90 6.84 -13.71 -2.65
CA PRO A 90 5.99 -13.65 -3.84
C PRO A 90 4.58 -14.18 -3.55
N LEU A 91 3.57 -13.59 -4.20
CA LEU A 91 2.22 -14.12 -4.13
C LEU A 91 2.12 -15.43 -4.93
N ALA A 92 1.19 -16.32 -4.55
CA ALA A 92 0.92 -17.54 -5.30
C ALA A 92 0.63 -17.21 -6.78
N GLY A 93 1.40 -17.80 -7.70
CA GLY A 93 1.32 -17.53 -9.14
C GLY A 93 2.13 -16.32 -9.65
N GLN A 94 3.00 -15.73 -8.83
CA GLN A 94 3.97 -14.70 -9.24
C GLN A 94 5.42 -15.19 -9.25
N GLU A 95 5.67 -16.48 -9.00
CA GLU A 95 6.98 -17.10 -9.19
C GLU A 95 7.38 -16.89 -10.66
N GLU A 96 8.36 -16.00 -10.89
CA GLU A 96 8.97 -15.72 -12.21
C GLU A 96 8.15 -14.93 -13.25
N ARG A 97 7.54 -13.79 -12.87
CA ARG A 97 7.41 -12.70 -13.85
C ARG A 97 8.59 -11.76 -13.70
N ASP A 98 9.65 -12.04 -14.46
CA ASP A 98 10.76 -11.12 -14.68
C ASP A 98 10.22 -9.72 -14.97
N PHE A 99 10.52 -8.76 -14.09
CA PHE A 99 10.26 -7.33 -14.29
C PHE A 99 11.22 -6.72 -15.35
N GLY A 100 11.67 -7.54 -16.30
CA GLY A 100 12.77 -7.29 -17.22
C GLY A 100 12.41 -7.50 -18.69
N SER A 101 11.22 -7.08 -19.13
CA SER A 101 10.95 -6.84 -20.55
C SER A 101 9.66 -6.03 -20.71
N GLN A 102 9.69 -4.75 -20.35
CA GLN A 102 8.91 -3.80 -21.15
C GLN A 102 9.75 -3.57 -22.41
N GLU A 103 9.39 -4.25 -23.49
CA GLU A 103 9.77 -3.80 -24.84
C GLU A 103 9.35 -2.34 -24.95
N THR A 104 10.33 -1.44 -24.91
CA THR A 104 10.16 -0.09 -25.44
C THR A 104 9.70 -0.27 -26.88
N ARG A 105 8.42 -0.01 -27.13
CA ARG A 105 7.94 0.23 -28.49
C ARG A 105 8.59 1.52 -28.95
N ASP A 106 9.76 1.38 -29.58
CA ASP A 106 10.34 2.41 -30.43
C ASP A 106 9.35 2.68 -31.57
N ASN A 107 8.53 3.71 -31.39
CA ASN A 107 8.03 4.60 -32.43
C ASN A 107 7.02 5.53 -31.79
N ASP A 108 7.42 6.79 -31.59
CA ASP A 108 6.71 7.91 -32.19
C ASP A 108 7.65 9.13 -32.12
N GLU A 109 8.18 9.45 -33.30
CA GLU A 109 8.90 10.67 -33.64
C GLU A 109 8.11 11.89 -33.12
N VAL A 110 8.69 12.62 -32.16
CA VAL A 110 8.10 13.87 -31.66
C VAL A 110 8.49 14.97 -32.65
N PRO A 111 7.55 15.57 -33.41
CA PRO A 111 7.89 16.68 -34.29
C PRO A 111 8.17 17.92 -33.43
N TYR A 112 9.27 18.61 -33.74
CA TYR A 112 9.67 19.89 -33.13
C TYR A 112 8.65 21.01 -33.36
#